data_AF-A0A1G7RMS6-F1
#
_entry.id   AF-A0A1G7RMS6-F1
#
_cell.length_a   1.000
_cell.length_b   1.000
_cell.length_c   1.000
_cell.angle_alpha   90.00
_cell.angle_beta   90.00
_cell.angle_gamma   90.00
#
_symmetry.space_group_name_H-M   'P 1'
#
loop_
_entity.id
_entity.type
_entity.pdbx_description
1 polymer ?
#
loop_
_entity_poly.entity_id
_entity_poly.type
_entity_poly.pdbx_seq_one_letter_code
_entity_poly.pdbx_strand_id
1 'polypeptide(L)'
;MNDGNRNSGLCGIDWLSNEELGRLIANVVVQEKGASQQLFAAVAPLLMAFYEGQVQAGRARHEHLETLVQEAFMVVHQRSASFDCALSTRAWLIDIARCKLVDYLQSIGDEALVAVSAAVPFASEHVRSKAL
;
A
#
# COMPACT_ATOMS: atom_id res chain seq x y z
N MET A 1 -44.47 -11.19 -23.06
CA MET A 1 -43.35 -11.02 -24.01
C MET A 1 -42.41 -10.01 -23.40
N ASN A 2 -41.20 -10.49 -23.07
CA ASN A 2 -39.93 -9.86 -22.70
C ASN A 2 -39.89 -8.41 -22.21
N ASP A 3 -39.05 -8.04 -21.27
CA ASP A 3 -38.27 -8.70 -20.22
C ASP A 3 -37.70 -7.52 -19.43
N GLY A 4 -37.63 -7.66 -18.11
CA GLY A 4 -37.16 -6.60 -17.25
C GLY A 4 -35.72 -6.20 -17.62
N ASN A 5 -35.56 -4.94 -18.00
CA ASN A 5 -34.26 -4.28 -18.06
C ASN A 5 -33.71 -4.13 -16.63
N ARG A 6 -33.20 -5.23 -16.08
CA ARG A 6 -32.35 -5.26 -14.90
C ARG A 6 -30.91 -5.03 -15.34
N ASN A 7 -30.59 -3.85 -15.85
CA ASN A 7 -29.20 -3.42 -15.91
C ASN A 7 -28.80 -2.89 -14.53
N SER A 8 -28.51 -3.88 -13.68
CA SER A 8 -27.91 -3.77 -12.37
C SER A 8 -26.70 -2.85 -12.42
N GLY A 9 -26.70 -1.81 -11.57
CA GLY A 9 -25.54 -0.98 -11.30
C GLY A 9 -24.45 -1.78 -10.60
N LEU A 10 -23.66 -2.51 -11.37
CA LEU A 10 -22.34 -2.94 -10.94
C LEU A 10 -21.42 -1.73 -11.06
N CYS A 11 -20.99 -1.24 -9.91
CA CYS A 11 -20.13 -0.09 -9.74
C CYS A 11 -18.79 -0.31 -10.48
N GLY A 12 -18.70 0.20 -11.72
CA GLY A 12 -17.65 1.10 -12.20
C GLY A 12 -16.17 0.70 -12.11
N ILE A 13 -15.80 -0.53 -11.78
CA ILE A 13 -14.41 -0.99 -11.90
C ILE A 13 -14.33 -1.86 -13.15
N ASP A 14 -14.24 -1.19 -14.30
CA ASP A 14 -13.74 -1.84 -15.51
C ASP A 14 -12.32 -2.32 -15.16
N TRP A 15 -12.14 -3.63 -15.00
CA TRP A 15 -10.84 -4.19 -14.61
C TRP A 15 -9.86 -3.95 -15.75
N LEU A 16 -9.12 -2.83 -15.72
CA LEU A 16 -8.08 -2.57 -16.73
C LEU A 16 -7.19 -3.80 -16.87
N SER A 17 -7.09 -4.32 -18.09
CA SER A 17 -6.20 -5.44 -18.38
C SER A 17 -4.75 -5.11 -18.03
N ASN A 18 -3.91 -6.13 -17.90
CA ASN A 18 -2.47 -5.91 -17.67
C ASN A 18 -1.84 -5.02 -18.75
N GLU A 19 -2.30 -5.17 -19.99
CA GLU A 19 -1.83 -4.40 -21.14
C GLU A 19 -2.25 -2.92 -21.04
N GLU A 20 -3.50 -2.65 -20.67
CA GLU A 20 -3.98 -1.27 -20.52
C GLU A 20 -3.29 -0.55 -19.36
N LEU A 21 -3.07 -1.23 -18.23
CA LEU A 21 -2.26 -0.70 -17.13
C LEU A 21 -0.81 -0.42 -17.58
N GLY A 22 -0.22 -1.32 -18.37
CA GLY A 22 1.13 -1.15 -18.90
C GLY A 22 1.24 0.09 -19.81
N ARG A 23 0.24 0.34 -20.66
CA ARG A 23 0.16 1.56 -21.48
C ARG A 23 0.09 2.83 -20.63
N LEU A 24 -0.68 2.82 -19.54
CA LEU A 24 -0.74 3.97 -18.63
C LEU A 24 0.62 4.25 -17.97
N ILE A 25 1.35 3.20 -17.56
CA ILE A 25 2.71 3.35 -17.01
C ILE A 25 3.65 3.95 -18.06
N ALA A 26 3.60 3.46 -19.31
CA ALA A 26 4.41 4.01 -20.40
C ALA A 26 4.11 5.49 -20.68
N ASN A 27 2.84 5.92 -20.61
CA ASN A 27 2.46 7.32 -20.80
C ASN A 27 3.02 8.25 -19.72
N VAL A 28 3.19 7.76 -18.48
CA VAL A 28 3.84 8.52 -17.41
C VAL A 28 5.32 8.76 -17.72
N VAL A 29 6.01 7.79 -18.33
CA VAL A 29 7.42 7.95 -18.74
C VAL A 29 7.57 9.02 -19.82
N VAL A 30 6.60 9.13 -20.73
CA VAL A 30 6.58 10.13 -21.82
C VAL A 30 6.17 11.53 -21.31
N GLN A 31 5.84 11.69 -20.02
CA GLN A 31 5.39 12.94 -19.39
C GLN A 31 4.16 13.55 -20.08
N GLU A 32 3.26 12.69 -20.56
CA GLU A 32 1.96 13.11 -21.08
C GLU A 32 1.16 13.86 -20.01
N LYS A 33 0.54 14.99 -20.40
CA LYS A 33 -0.23 15.81 -19.45
C LYS A 33 -1.39 15.00 -18.86
N GLY A 34 -1.41 14.88 -17.53
CA GLY A 34 -2.45 14.13 -16.81
C GLY A 34 -2.25 12.61 -16.79
N ALA A 35 -1.17 12.07 -17.37
CA ALA A 35 -0.88 10.63 -17.34
C ALA A 35 -0.71 10.11 -15.90
N SER A 36 -0.03 10.87 -15.02
CA SER A 36 0.13 10.48 -13.62
C SER A 36 -1.21 10.43 -12.87
N GLN A 37 -2.14 11.34 -13.18
CA GLN A 37 -3.46 11.35 -12.57
C GLN A 37 -4.33 10.19 -13.09
N GLN A 38 -4.26 9.89 -14.38
CA GLN A 38 -4.95 8.74 -14.98
C GLN A 38 -4.40 7.41 -14.42
N LEU A 39 -3.08 7.31 -14.29
CA LEU A 39 -2.44 6.14 -13.69
C LEU A 39 -2.87 5.99 -12.23
N PHE A 40 -2.91 7.08 -11.45
CA PHE A 40 -3.38 7.05 -10.07
C PHE A 40 -4.82 6.55 -9.99
N ALA A 41 -5.72 7.10 -10.82
CA ALA A 41 -7.12 6.70 -10.84
C ALA A 41 -7.33 5.22 -11.18
N ALA A 42 -6.47 4.65 -12.03
CA ALA A 42 -6.52 3.23 -12.40
C ALA A 42 -5.91 2.30 -11.32
N VAL A 43 -4.83 2.74 -10.67
CA VAL A 43 -4.05 1.90 -9.73
C VAL A 43 -4.57 2.00 -8.30
N ALA A 44 -5.09 3.15 -7.87
CA ALA A 44 -5.54 3.36 -6.50
C ALA A 44 -6.61 2.36 -6.04
N PRO A 45 -7.65 2.00 -6.83
CA PRO A 45 -8.63 0.98 -6.44
C PRO A 45 -8.01 -0.41 -6.25
N LEU A 46 -6.97 -0.76 -7.03
CA LEU A 46 -6.27 -2.05 -6.91
C LEU A 46 -5.44 -2.12 -5.62
N LEU A 47 -4.72 -1.03 -5.32
CA LEU A 47 -3.95 -0.92 -4.07
C LEU A 47 -4.88 -0.88 -2.85
N MET A 48 -5.99 -0.15 -2.94
CA MET A 48 -7.02 -0.08 -1.90
C MET A 48 -7.56 -1.46 -1.59
N ALA A 49 -8.03 -2.21 -2.58
CA ALA A 49 -8.52 -3.58 -2.38
C ALA A 49 -7.46 -4.50 -1.76
N PHE A 50 -6.19 -4.37 -2.15
CA PHE A 50 -5.10 -5.15 -1.55
C PHE A 50 -4.92 -4.82 -0.06
N TYR A 51 -4.85 -3.55 0.31
CA TYR A 51 -4.62 -3.12 1.69
C TYR A 51 -5.85 -3.33 2.58
N GLU A 52 -7.07 -3.17 2.06
CA GLU A 52 -8.30 -3.55 2.76
C GLU A 52 -8.27 -5.03 3.15
N GLY A 53 -7.81 -5.91 2.24
CA GLY A 53 -7.59 -7.32 2.54
C GLY A 53 -6.58 -7.54 3.67
N GLN A 54 -5.54 -6.70 3.77
CA GLN A 54 -4.58 -6.77 4.89
C GLN A 54 -5.15 -6.24 6.21
N VAL A 55 -6.02 -5.22 6.16
CA VAL A 55 -6.76 -4.73 7.34
C VAL A 55 -7.68 -5.82 7.87
N GLN A 56 -8.46 -6.48 6.99
CA GLN A 56 -9.32 -7.60 7.36
C GLN A 56 -8.53 -8.78 7.95
N ALA A 57 -7.31 -9.00 7.47
CA ALA A 57 -6.39 -10.00 8.01
C ALA A 57 -5.69 -9.58 9.32
N GLY A 58 -5.97 -8.38 9.86
CA GLY A 58 -5.37 -7.85 11.08
C GLY A 58 -3.89 -7.47 10.94
N ARG A 59 -3.38 -7.32 9.71
CA ARG A 59 -1.98 -6.98 9.41
C ARG A 59 -1.75 -5.50 9.20
N ALA A 60 -2.81 -4.74 8.93
CA ALA A 60 -2.74 -3.29 8.77
C ALA A 60 -3.87 -2.62 9.53
N ARG A 61 -3.67 -1.35 9.88
CA ARG A 61 -4.71 -0.53 10.50
C ARG A 61 -5.44 0.29 9.44
N HIS A 62 -6.76 0.38 9.56
CA HIS A 62 -7.59 1.14 8.62
C HIS A 62 -7.14 2.61 8.51
N GLU A 63 -6.68 3.21 9.61
CA GLU A 63 -6.17 4.59 9.66
C GLU A 63 -4.94 4.86 8.78
N HIS A 64 -4.17 3.83 8.41
CA HIS A 64 -2.97 3.97 7.57
C HIS A 64 -3.22 3.63 6.10
N LEU A 65 -4.45 3.27 5.73
CA LEU A 65 -4.76 2.75 4.42
C LEU A 65 -4.48 3.75 3.30
N GLU A 66 -4.96 4.99 3.45
CA GLU A 66 -4.74 6.05 2.46
C GLU A 66 -3.25 6.35 2.28
N THR A 67 -2.51 6.42 3.38
CA THR A 67 -1.05 6.64 3.37
C THR A 67 -0.34 5.52 2.61
N LEU A 68 -0.67 4.25 2.90
CA LEU A 68 -0.07 3.09 2.23
C LEU A 68 -0.35 3.08 0.71
N VAL A 69 -1.56 3.48 0.30
CA VAL A 69 -1.91 3.62 -1.12
C VAL A 69 -1.07 4.71 -1.78
N GLN A 70 -0.96 5.89 -1.14
CA GLN A 70 -0.17 7.01 -1.67
C GLN A 70 1.32 6.67 -1.77
N GLU A 71 1.90 6.09 -0.71
CA GLU A 71 3.31 5.70 -0.70
C GLU A 71 3.64 4.61 -1.73
N ALA A 72 2.77 3.61 -1.87
CA ALA A 72 2.91 2.60 -2.92
C ALA A 72 2.83 3.24 -4.31
N PHE A 73 1.89 4.17 -4.53
CA PHE A 73 1.80 4.88 -5.79
C PHE A 73 3.04 5.74 -6.09
N MET A 74 3.64 6.40 -5.10
CA MET A 74 4.89 7.13 -5.29
C MET A 74 6.01 6.21 -5.79
N VAL A 75 6.11 5.00 -5.24
CA VAL A 75 7.08 3.99 -5.71
C VAL A 75 6.77 3.53 -7.13
N VAL A 76 5.49 3.31 -7.46
CA VAL A 76 5.05 3.01 -8.84
C VAL A 76 5.55 4.11 -9.77
N HIS A 77 5.24 5.37 -9.47
CA HIS A 77 5.63 6.52 -10.28
C HIS A 77 7.15 6.63 -10.44
N GLN A 78 7.91 6.42 -9.37
CA GLN A 78 9.38 6.46 -9.39
C GLN A 78 10.00 5.33 -10.22
N ARG A 79 9.39 4.14 -10.18
CA ARG A 79 9.86 2.96 -10.90
C ARG A 79 9.28 2.82 -12.31
N SER A 80 8.31 3.66 -12.71
CA SER A 80 7.69 3.63 -14.04
C SER A 80 8.71 3.69 -15.18
N ALA A 81 9.80 4.45 -15.03
CA ALA A 81 10.86 4.56 -16.04
C ALA A 81 11.67 3.26 -16.25
N SER A 82 11.64 2.35 -15.27
CA SER A 82 12.35 1.05 -15.31
C SER A 82 11.37 -0.11 -15.46
N PHE A 83 10.09 0.15 -15.73
CA PHE A 83 9.09 -0.88 -15.90
C PHE A 83 9.31 -1.64 -17.22
N ASP A 84 9.39 -2.96 -17.13
CA ASP A 84 9.45 -3.85 -18.30
C ASP A 84 8.03 -4.34 -18.64
N CYS A 85 7.53 -3.92 -19.80
CA CYS A 85 6.22 -4.32 -20.31
C CYS A 85 6.09 -5.82 -20.62
N ALA A 86 7.20 -6.58 -20.65
CA ALA A 86 7.17 -8.04 -20.76
C ALA A 86 6.71 -8.71 -19.45
N LEU A 87 6.76 -8.00 -18.31
CA LEU A 87 6.29 -8.48 -17.01
C LEU A 87 4.81 -8.17 -16.80
N SER A 88 4.14 -9.00 -16.00
CA SER A 88 2.74 -8.76 -15.61
C SER A 88 2.64 -7.48 -14.76
N THR A 89 1.99 -6.45 -15.31
CA THR A 89 1.79 -5.15 -14.63
C THR A 89 1.17 -5.30 -13.25
N ARG A 90 0.15 -6.16 -13.12
CA ARG A 90 -0.50 -6.44 -11.83
C ARG A 90 0.45 -7.14 -10.85
N ALA A 91 1.27 -8.07 -11.31
CA ALA A 91 2.24 -8.74 -10.44
C ALA A 91 3.28 -7.73 -9.90
N TRP A 92 3.75 -6.83 -10.76
CA TRP A 92 4.67 -5.76 -10.37
C TRP A 92 4.03 -4.77 -9.37
N LEU A 93 2.77 -4.40 -9.56
CA LEU A 93 2.02 -3.56 -8.60
C LEU A 93 1.88 -4.24 -7.23
N ILE A 94 1.55 -5.53 -7.20
CA ILE A 94 1.43 -6.30 -5.96
C ILE A 94 2.79 -6.42 -5.26
N ASP A 95 3.89 -6.60 -6.00
CA ASP A 95 5.23 -6.63 -5.42
C ASP A 95 5.57 -5.32 -4.69
N ILE A 96 5.30 -4.18 -5.33
CA ILE A 96 5.47 -2.85 -4.70
C ILE A 96 4.61 -2.71 -3.45
N ALA A 97 3.33 -3.09 -3.52
CA ALA A 97 2.41 -3.01 -2.38
C ALA A 97 2.87 -3.91 -1.21
N ARG A 98 3.41 -5.10 -1.52
CA ARG A 98 3.96 -6.01 -0.52
C ARG A 98 5.23 -5.46 0.12
N CYS A 99 6.15 -4.89 -0.65
CA CYS A 99 7.34 -4.23 -0.09
C CYS A 99 6.92 -3.13 0.88
N LYS A 100 5.94 -2.30 0.50
CA LYS A 100 5.42 -1.23 1.37
C LYS A 100 4.74 -1.75 2.63
N LEU A 101 3.99 -2.84 2.53
CA LEU A 101 3.42 -3.50 3.70
C LEU A 101 4.51 -4.02 4.65
N VAL A 102 5.60 -4.59 4.13
CA VAL A 102 6.72 -5.05 4.95
C VAL A 102 7.40 -3.88 5.66
N ASP A 103 7.68 -2.79 4.95
CA ASP A 103 8.26 -1.57 5.54
C ASP A 103 7.38 -1.05 6.69
N TYR A 104 6.06 -1.01 6.48
CA TYR A 104 5.08 -0.60 7.49
C TYR A 104 5.04 -1.52 8.71
N LEU A 105 5.08 -2.84 8.51
CA LEU A 105 5.12 -3.80 9.61
C LEU A 105 6.40 -3.68 10.43
N GLN A 106 7.53 -3.39 9.76
CA GLN A 106 8.81 -3.15 10.42
C GLN A 106 8.77 -1.88 11.27
N SER A 107 8.19 -0.77 10.76
CA SER A 107 8.12 0.47 11.52
C SER A 107 7.26 0.35 12.78
N ILE A 108 6.14 -0.38 12.72
CA ILE A 108 5.32 -0.68 13.91
C ILE A 108 6.13 -1.50 14.94
N GLY A 109 6.91 -2.47 14.45
CA GLY A 109 7.78 -3.29 15.30
C GLY A 109 8.83 -2.44 16.04
N ASP A 110 9.50 -1.55 15.32
CA ASP A 110 10.47 -0.61 15.89
C ASP A 110 9.82 0.32 16.92
N GLU A 111 8.65 0.90 16.63
CA GLU A 111 7.92 1.75 17.59
C GLU A 111 7.54 0.98 18.85
N ALA A 112 7.12 -0.29 18.72
CA ALA A 112 6.81 -1.14 19.86
C ALA A 112 8.06 -1.45 20.71
N LEU A 113 9.22 -1.69 20.07
CA LEU A 113 10.49 -1.90 20.76
C LEU A 113 10.94 -0.65 21.52
N VAL A 114 10.79 0.54 20.91
CA VAL A 114 11.08 1.83 21.56
C VAL A 114 10.17 2.05 22.76
N ALA A 115 8.87 1.77 22.62
CA ALA A 115 7.91 1.88 23.73
C ALA A 115 8.23 0.92 24.88
N VAL A 116 8.59 -0.34 24.58
CA VAL A 116 9.03 -1.32 25.58
C VAL A 116 10.30 -0.84 26.28
N SER A 117 11.30 -0.35 25.55
CA SER A 117 12.54 0.17 26.13
C SER A 117 12.30 1.38 27.04
N ALA A 118 11.36 2.27 26.71
CA ALA A 118 11.03 3.42 27.54
C ALA A 118 10.22 3.03 28.80
N ALA A 119 9.49 1.93 28.76
CA ALA A 119 8.65 1.46 29.85
C ALA A 119 9.37 0.59 30.89
N VAL A 120 10.63 0.16 30.65
CA VAL A 120 11.43 -0.52 31.68
C VAL A 120 12.07 0.54 32.58
N PRO A 121 11.59 0.77 33.82
CA PRO A 121 12.29 1.63 34.75
C PRO A 121 13.64 0.98 35.07
N PHE A 122 14.71 1.71 34.81
CA PHE A 122 16.06 1.36 35.24
C PHE A 122 16.05 1.22 36.76
N ALA A 123 15.93 0.00 37.26
CA ALA A 123 15.97 -0.29 38.68
C ALA A 123 17.40 -0.01 39.19
N SER A 124 17.66 1.24 39.58
CA SER A 124 18.86 1.59 40.33
C SER A 124 18.81 0.88 41.68
N GLU A 125 19.57 -0.21 41.76
CA GLU A 125 19.86 -0.99 42.94
C GLU A 125 20.43 -0.10 44.05
N HIS A 126 19.57 0.38 44.95
CA HIS A 126 20.00 1.11 46.14
C HIS A 126 20.45 0.08 47.19
N VAL A 127 21.70 -0.33 47.09
CA VAL A 127 22.47 -0.79 48.25
C VAL A 127 22.54 0.39 49.22
N ARG A 128 21.72 0.36 50.28
CA ARG A 128 22.01 1.15 51.47
C ARG A 128 21.83 0.31 52.72
N SER A 129 22.96 -0.29 53.06
CA SER A 129 23.50 -0.54 54.40
C SER A 129 22.57 -0.30 55.57
N LYS A 130 22.27 -1.42 56.24
CA LYS A 130 22.07 -1.55 57.68
C LYS A 130 23.24 -0.88 58.44
N ALA A 131 22.93 0.06 59.33
CA ALA A 131 23.71 0.40 60.52
C ALA A 131 22.74 1.15 61.46
N LEU A 132 22.22 0.46 62.47
CA LEU A 132 22.70 0.45 63.87
C LEU A 132 22.37 1.77 64.59
#